data_AF-A0A2H0UYL9-F1
#
_entry.id   AF-A0A2H0UYL9-F1
#
_cell.length_a   1.000
_cell.length_b   1.000
_cell.length_c   1.000
_cell.angle_alpha   90.00
_cell.angle_beta   90.00
_cell.angle_gamma   90.00
#
_symmetry.space_group_name_H-M   'P 1'
#
loop_
_entity.id
_entity.type
_entity.pdbx_description
1 polymer ?
#
loop_
_entity_poly.entity_id
_entity_poly.type
_entity_poly.pdbx_seq_one_letter_code
_entity_poly.pdbx_strand_id
1 'polypeptide(L)'
;MKSIILFHGYHYSIKVDYVNILCCNIVVMRLAKKEMNKQVRKIKVFIGMSGGVDSSVAAALLKQQGYNVTGVFIKIWDERWGNCNWPQERREAMKAAMQLGIPFKTLDLSAEYKKEVADYMVREYQLGRTPNPDVACNTKIKFGDF
;
A
#
# COMPACT_ATOMS: atom_id res chain seq x y z
N MET A 1 2.35 -13.35 -17.46
CA MET A 1 1.37 -13.06 -16.38
C MET A 1 2.06 -12.28 -15.29
N LYS A 2 1.69 -11.01 -15.09
CA LYS A 2 2.21 -10.16 -14.00
C LYS A 2 1.24 -10.30 -12.83
N SER A 3 1.63 -11.03 -11.79
CA SER A 3 0.79 -11.22 -10.61
C SER A 3 0.99 -10.03 -9.66
N ILE A 4 0.16 -9.00 -9.77
CA ILE A 4 -0.02 -8.03 -8.69
C ILE A 4 -0.80 -8.77 -7.58
N ILE A 5 -0.17 -9.00 -6.42
CA ILE A 5 -0.91 -9.45 -5.23
C ILE A 5 -1.59 -8.23 -4.64
N LEU A 6 -2.89 -8.11 -4.90
CA LEU A 6 -3.81 -7.23 -4.18
C LEU A 6 -4.47 -8.04 -3.07
N PHE A 7 -4.57 -7.47 -1.87
CA PHE A 7 -5.32 -8.04 -0.75
C PHE A 7 -6.81 -8.11 -1.11
N HIS A 8 -7.19 -9.13 -1.89
CA HIS A 8 -8.54 -9.69 -1.83
C HIS A 8 -8.57 -10.57 -0.60
N GLY A 9 -9.28 -10.12 0.44
CA GLY A 9 -9.72 -11.04 1.47
C GLY A 9 -10.58 -12.12 0.79
N TYR A 10 -10.09 -13.36 0.74
CA TYR A 10 -10.87 -14.58 0.98
C TYR A 10 -9.94 -15.81 1.06
N HIS A 11 -10.12 -16.53 2.18
CA HIS A 11 -9.79 -17.94 2.43
C HIS A 11 -8.35 -18.45 2.23
N TYR A 12 -7.46 -18.08 3.15
CA TYR A 12 -6.64 -19.11 3.79
C TYR A 12 -7.05 -19.16 5.25
N SER A 13 -7.49 -20.32 5.73
CA SER A 13 -7.66 -20.61 7.14
C SER A 13 -6.29 -20.48 7.81
N ILE A 14 -5.98 -19.27 8.27
CA ILE A 14 -4.95 -19.04 9.26
C ILE A 14 -5.51 -19.69 10.51
N LYS A 15 -4.96 -20.84 10.90
CA LYS A 15 -5.07 -21.28 12.29
C LYS A 15 -4.36 -20.22 13.13
N VAL A 16 -5.15 -19.25 13.58
CA VAL A 16 -4.76 -18.35 14.65
C VAL A 16 -4.92 -19.18 15.91
N ASP A 17 -3.83 -19.81 16.32
CA ASP A 17 -3.76 -20.36 17.67
C ASP A 17 -3.80 -19.15 18.61
N TYR A 18 -5.00 -18.83 19.09
CA TYR A 18 -5.23 -17.89 20.17
C TYR A 18 -4.46 -18.40 21.39
N VAL A 19 -3.26 -17.88 21.61
CA VAL A 19 -2.58 -17.98 22.89
C VAL A 19 -2.64 -16.59 23.51
N ASN A 20 -3.36 -16.54 24.63
CA ASN A 20 -3.72 -15.38 25.43
C ASN A 20 -2.69 -14.25 25.45
N ILE A 21 -3.20 -13.04 25.21
CA ILE A 21 -2.61 -11.78 25.64
C ILE A 21 -2.58 -11.79 27.17
N LEU A 22 -1.39 -11.82 27.76
CA LEU A 22 -1.14 -11.14 29.02
C LEU A 22 0.36 -10.84 29.15
N CYS A 23 0.65 -9.55 29.30
CA CYS A 23 1.81 -8.94 29.96
C CYS A 23 3.22 -9.42 29.57
N CYS A 24 3.93 -8.53 28.88
CA CYS A 24 5.37 -8.29 29.04
C CYS A 24 6.27 -9.53 29.12
N ASN A 25 6.73 -10.04 27.97
CA ASN A 25 8.10 -10.54 27.79
C ASN A 25 8.36 -10.78 26.31
N ILE A 26 9.49 -10.27 25.82
CA ILE A 26 10.02 -10.50 24.47
C ILE A 26 10.25 -12.02 24.33
N VAL A 27 9.32 -12.70 23.67
CA VAL A 27 9.59 -14.03 23.11
C VAL A 27 10.14 -13.78 21.72
N VAL A 28 11.47 -13.88 21.58
CA VAL A 28 12.09 -14.13 20.28
C VAL A 28 11.62 -15.52 19.85
N MET A 29 10.43 -15.60 19.24
CA MET A 29 10.02 -16.79 18.54
C MET A 29 10.95 -16.92 17.33
N ARG A 30 11.96 -17.78 17.51
CA ARG A 30 12.73 -18.35 16.41
C ARG A 30 11.72 -19.02 15.50
N LEU A 31 11.27 -18.32 14.46
CA LEU A 31 10.39 -18.87 13.46
C LEU A 31 11.08 -20.11 12.88
N ALA A 32 10.59 -21.28 13.30
CA ALA A 32 10.91 -22.54 12.67
C ALA A 32 10.64 -22.33 11.18
N LYS A 33 11.71 -22.43 10.40
CA LYS A 33 11.78 -22.15 8.97
C LYS A 33 10.95 -23.20 8.23
N LYS A 34 9.62 -23.12 8.34
CA LYS A 34 8.68 -23.94 7.56
C LYS A 34 8.99 -23.62 6.11
N GLU A 35 9.40 -24.63 5.35
CA GLU A 35 9.96 -24.46 4.02
C GLU A 35 9.08 -23.54 3.16
N MET A 36 9.55 -22.32 2.96
CA MET A 36 8.86 -21.32 2.18
C MET A 36 8.91 -21.75 0.73
N ASN A 37 7.76 -22.16 0.20
CA ASN A 37 7.62 -22.83 -1.08
C ASN A 37 8.32 -22.02 -2.19
N LYS A 38 9.17 -22.66 -3.00
CA LYS A 38 10.07 -22.01 -4.00
C LYS A 38 9.32 -21.09 -4.98
N GLN A 39 8.00 -21.29 -5.14
CA GLN A 39 7.10 -20.42 -5.91
C GLN A 39 6.93 -19.01 -5.35
N VAL A 40 6.89 -18.82 -4.02
CA VAL A 40 6.66 -17.49 -3.39
C VAL A 40 7.76 -16.50 -3.75
N ARG A 41 9.01 -16.98 -3.86
CA ARG A 41 10.18 -16.15 -4.24
C ARG A 41 10.10 -15.59 -5.66
N LYS A 42 9.22 -16.13 -6.51
CA LYS A 42 9.05 -15.67 -7.90
C LYS A 42 7.93 -14.65 -8.07
N ILE A 43 7.04 -14.49 -7.08
CA ILE A 43 5.92 -13.56 -7.22
C ILE A 43 6.41 -12.14 -6.96
N LYS A 44 6.22 -11.29 -7.98
CA LYS A 44 6.60 -9.89 -7.93
C LYS A 44 5.44 -9.07 -7.38
N VAL A 45 5.66 -8.37 -6.27
CA VAL A 45 4.64 -7.57 -5.61
C VAL A 45 4.99 -6.10 -5.73
N PHE A 46 4.05 -5.30 -6.24
CA PHE A 46 4.12 -3.85 -6.16
C PHE A 46 3.29 -3.40 -4.96
N ILE A 47 3.90 -2.67 -4.03
CA ILE A 47 3.23 -2.18 -2.84
C ILE A 47 3.14 -0.66 -2.86
N GLY A 48 1.92 -0.14 -2.68
CA GLY A 48 1.69 1.28 -2.47
C GLY A 48 2.32 1.74 -1.16
N MET A 49 3.26 2.69 -1.23
CA MET A 49 3.93 3.28 -0.08
C MET A 49 3.56 4.76 0.02
N SER A 50 2.78 5.13 1.04
CA SER A 50 2.34 6.51 1.28
C SER A 50 3.34 7.34 2.09
N GLY A 51 4.35 6.70 2.68
CA GLY A 51 5.25 7.30 3.68
C GLY A 51 4.77 7.07 5.13
N GLY A 52 3.60 6.46 5.30
CA GLY A 52 3.09 6.04 6.61
C GLY A 52 3.68 4.72 7.10
N VAL A 53 3.50 4.46 8.40
CA VAL A 53 3.98 3.25 9.07
C VAL A 53 3.34 1.97 8.53
N ASP A 54 2.03 1.98 8.24
CA ASP A 54 1.30 0.78 7.79
C ASP A 54 1.88 0.22 6.50
N SER A 55 2.09 1.08 5.51
CA SER A 55 2.67 0.68 4.21
C SER A 55 4.13 0.21 4.33
N SER A 56 4.88 0.78 5.28
CA SER A 56 6.27 0.42 5.55
C SER A 56 6.38 -0.96 6.22
N VAL A 57 5.54 -1.22 7.23
CA VAL A 57 5.46 -2.52 7.90
C VAL A 57 4.96 -3.59 6.94
N ALA A 58 3.94 -3.29 6.13
CA ALA A 58 3.46 -4.22 5.10
C ALA A 58 4.55 -4.60 4.09
N ALA A 59 5.36 -3.63 3.63
CA ALA A 59 6.50 -3.90 2.75
C ALA A 59 7.56 -4.77 3.42
N ALA A 60 7.85 -4.52 4.70
CA ALA A 60 8.79 -5.31 5.48
C ALA A 60 8.33 -6.77 5.63
N LEU A 61 7.04 -6.98 5.94
CA LEU A 61 6.44 -8.31 6.07
C LEU A 61 6.49 -9.09 4.75
N LEU A 62 6.16 -8.45 3.62
CA LEU A 62 6.26 -9.08 2.30
C LEU A 62 7.72 -9.44 1.96
N LYS A 63 8.68 -8.57 2.28
CA LYS A 63 10.10 -8.88 2.09
C LYS A 63 10.55 -10.05 2.96
N GLN A 64 10.14 -10.08 4.23
CA GLN A 64 10.47 -11.16 5.17
C GLN A 64 9.88 -12.52 4.71
N GLN A 65 8.71 -12.50 4.09
CA GLN A 65 8.08 -13.66 3.43
C GLN A 65 8.74 -14.03 2.08
N GLY A 66 9.82 -13.33 1.68
CA GLY A 66 10.64 -13.68 0.53
C GLY A 66 10.05 -13.28 -0.83
N TYR A 67 9.05 -12.40 -0.87
CA TYR A 67 8.51 -11.87 -2.13
C TYR A 67 9.50 -10.94 -2.83
N ASN A 68 9.37 -10.81 -4.16
CA ASN A 68 10.09 -9.80 -4.92
C ASN A 68 9.30 -8.48 -4.87
N VAL A 69 9.57 -7.67 -3.84
CA VAL A 69 8.79 -6.45 -3.55
C VAL A 69 9.38 -5.23 -4.25
N THR A 70 8.53 -4.37 -4.81
CA THR A 70 8.86 -3.02 -5.30
C THR A 70 7.89 -2.03 -4.69
N GLY A 71 8.40 -1.01 -4.00
CA GLY A 71 7.60 0.10 -3.48
C GLY A 71 7.18 1.06 -4.58
N VAL A 72 5.94 1.56 -4.50
CA VAL A 72 5.37 2.52 -5.44
C VAL A 72 4.71 3.65 -4.66
N PHE A 73 5.18 4.87 -4.86
CA PHE A 73 4.50 6.07 -4.38
C PHE A 73 3.58 6.61 -5.48
N ILE A 74 2.30 6.80 -5.18
CA ILE A 74 1.32 7.36 -6.13
C ILE A 74 1.17 8.85 -5.82
N LYS A 75 1.62 9.70 -6.74
CA LYS A 75 1.39 11.14 -6.68
C LYS A 75 0.00 11.42 -7.26
N ILE A 76 -0.90 11.95 -6.44
CA ILE A 76 -2.30 12.24 -6.81
C ILE A 76 -2.63 13.74 -6.83
N TRP A 77 -1.72 14.59 -6.37
CA TRP A 77 -1.94 16.03 -6.26
C TRP A 77 -0.74 16.81 -6.76
N ASP A 78 -0.99 17.96 -7.38
CA ASP A 78 0.02 18.84 -7.94
C ASP A 78 0.08 20.16 -7.15
N GLU A 79 1.28 20.71 -6.99
CA GLU A 79 1.53 21.97 -6.26
C GLU A 79 0.81 23.17 -6.89
N ARG A 80 0.48 23.08 -8.18
CA ARG A 80 -0.33 24.09 -8.88
C ARG A 80 -1.75 24.24 -8.31
N TRP A 81 -2.19 23.33 -7.44
CA TRP A 81 -3.52 23.32 -6.83
C TRP A 81 -3.51 23.71 -5.34
N GLY A 82 -2.39 24.20 -4.81
CA GLY A 82 -2.25 24.70 -3.43
C GLY A 82 -1.07 24.10 -2.68
N ASN A 83 -1.04 24.30 -1.36
CA ASN A 83 0.00 23.72 -0.51
C ASN A 83 -0.05 22.19 -0.57
N CYS A 84 1.05 21.57 -0.99
CA CYS A 84 1.13 20.13 -1.10
C CYS A 84 2.31 19.54 -0.33
N ASN A 85 2.06 18.43 0.35
CA ASN A 85 3.04 17.72 1.18
C ASN A 85 3.62 16.47 0.49
N TRP A 86 3.19 16.17 -0.75
CA TRP A 86 3.60 14.96 -1.48
C TRP A 86 5.13 14.80 -1.61
N PRO A 87 5.98 15.85 -1.74
CA PRO A 87 7.43 15.66 -1.83
C PRO A 87 8.01 15.10 -0.54
N GLN A 88 7.48 15.53 0.61
CA GLN A 88 7.90 15.06 1.93
C GLN A 88 7.40 13.64 2.17
N GLU A 89 6.13 13.33 1.85
CA GLU A 89 5.57 11.98 1.96
C GLU A 89 6.32 10.98 1.08
N ARG A 90 6.63 11.37 -0.16
CA ARG A 90 7.47 10.58 -1.07
C ARG A 90 8.86 10.33 -0.48
N ARG A 91 9.45 11.34 0.17
CA ARG A 91 10.76 11.23 0.80
C ARG A 91 10.73 10.23 1.96
N GLU A 92 9.70 10.26 2.80
CA GLU A 92 9.53 9.27 3.88
C GLU A 92 9.29 7.85 3.33
N ALA A 93 8.47 7.70 2.29
CA ALA A 93 8.29 6.43 1.59
C ALA A 93 9.60 5.88 1.00
N MET A 94 10.40 6.77 0.40
CA MET A 94 11.71 6.42 -0.16
C MET A 94 12.70 5.99 0.93
N LYS A 95 12.74 6.67 2.07
CA LYS A 95 13.58 6.28 3.23
C LYS A 95 13.21 4.89 3.71
N ALA A 96 11.92 4.59 3.88
CA ALA A 96 11.46 3.27 4.28
C ALA A 96 11.85 2.19 3.25
N ALA A 97 11.64 2.45 1.96
CA ALA A 97 12.04 1.52 0.90
C ALA A 97 13.57 1.28 0.86
N MET A 98 14.37 2.32 1.12
CA MET A 98 15.83 2.25 1.19
C MET A 98 16.29 1.43 2.40
N GLN A 99 15.71 1.66 3.58
CA GLN A 99 16.01 0.85 4.77
C GLN A 99 15.65 -0.63 4.56
N LEU A 100 14.54 -0.87 3.85
CA LEU A 100 14.14 -2.21 3.46
C LEU A 100 14.92 -2.75 2.26
N GLY A 101 15.82 -2.00 1.62
CA GLY A 101 16.57 -2.44 0.45
C GLY A 101 15.67 -2.97 -0.68
N ILE A 102 14.53 -2.32 -0.95
CA ILE A 102 13.61 -2.66 -2.04
C ILE A 102 13.63 -1.55 -3.12
N PRO A 103 13.43 -1.87 -4.41
CA PRO A 103 13.27 -0.85 -5.44
C PRO A 103 12.08 0.07 -5.14
N PHE A 104 12.21 1.34 -5.49
CA PHE A 104 11.18 2.36 -5.26
C PHE A 104 10.87 3.10 -6.57
N LYS A 105 9.57 3.28 -6.85
CA LYS A 105 9.08 3.99 -8.04
C LYS A 105 8.07 5.05 -7.65
N THR A 106 7.91 6.03 -8.52
CA THR A 106 6.84 7.02 -8.42
C THR A 106 5.93 6.87 -9.64
N LEU A 107 4.63 6.85 -9.40
CA LEU A 107 3.60 6.87 -10.43
C LEU A 107 2.81 8.18 -10.26
N ASP A 108 2.75 9.00 -11.30
CA ASP A 108 1.94 10.22 -11.29
C ASP A 108 0.55 9.88 -11.85
N LEU A 109 -0.47 9.97 -11.00
CA LEU A 109 -1.89 9.82 -11.33
C LEU A 109 -2.67 11.09 -10.96
N SER A 110 -2.01 12.25 -10.95
CA SER A 110 -2.66 13.51 -10.56
C SER A 110 -3.76 13.93 -11.53
N ALA A 111 -3.60 13.64 -12.82
CA ALA A 111 -4.62 13.94 -13.83
C ALA A 111 -5.86 13.05 -13.65
N GLU A 112 -5.66 11.76 -13.43
CA GLU A 112 -6.71 10.77 -13.18
C GLU A 112 -7.43 11.07 -11.87
N TYR A 113 -6.69 11.41 -10.81
CA TYR A 113 -7.27 11.79 -9.53
C TYR A 113 -8.15 13.04 -9.66
N LYS A 114 -7.67 14.06 -10.39
CA LYS A 114 -8.46 15.26 -10.64
C LYS A 114 -9.79 14.90 -11.31
N LYS A 115 -9.75 14.15 -12.41
CA LYS A 115 -10.93 13.81 -13.20
C LYS A 115 -11.91 12.90 -12.45
N GLU A 116 -11.41 11.83 -11.84
CA GLU A 116 -12.24 10.75 -11.31
C GLU A 116 -12.63 10.96 -9.85
N VAL A 117 -11.87 11.77 -9.09
CA VAL A 117 -12.12 12.04 -7.67
C VAL A 117 -12.46 13.50 -7.44
N ALA A 118 -11.58 14.45 -7.80
CA ALA A 118 -11.79 15.85 -7.46
C ALA A 118 -13.01 16.46 -8.18
N ASP A 119 -13.11 16.30 -9.50
CA ASP A 119 -14.22 16.81 -10.30
C ASP A 119 -15.55 16.12 -9.92
N TYR A 120 -15.49 14.82 -9.56
CA TYR A 120 -16.60 14.09 -8.96
C TYR A 120 -17.08 14.77 -7.66
N MET A 121 -16.16 15.05 -6.74
CA MET A 121 -16.48 15.68 -5.46
C MET A 121 -17.16 17.04 -5.66
N VAL A 122 -16.57 17.89 -6.51
CA VAL A 122 -17.11 19.23 -6.80
C VAL A 122 -18.53 19.14 -7.36
N ARG A 123 -18.77 18.24 -8.33
CA ARG A 123 -20.10 18.07 -8.93
C ARG A 123 -21.14 17.63 -7.91
N GLU A 124 -20.83 16.65 -7.06
CA GLU A 124 -21.80 16.16 -6.07
C GLU A 124 -22.10 17.21 -4.99
N TYR A 125 -21.10 18.01 -4.59
CA TYR A 125 -21.33 19.15 -3.69
C TYR A 125 -22.23 20.23 -4.31
N GLN A 126 -22.07 20.53 -5.60
CA GLN A 126 -22.96 21.46 -6.32
C GLN A 126 -24.42 20.97 -6.34
N LEU A 127 -24.63 19.64 -6.28
CA LEU A 127 -25.95 19.02 -6.19
C LEU A 127 -26.47 18.91 -4.74
N GLY A 128 -25.78 19.50 -3.76
CA GLY A 128 -26.16 19.46 -2.35
C GLY A 128 -25.94 18.11 -1.68
N ARG A 129 -25.10 17.23 -2.26
CA ARG A 129 -24.80 15.91 -1.71
C ARG A 129 -23.45 15.91 -0.98
N THR A 130 -23.22 14.89 -0.15
CA THR A 130 -21.95 14.69 0.56
C THR A 130 -21.24 13.45 0.02
N PRO A 131 -20.44 13.59 -1.05
CA PRO A 131 -19.69 12.48 -1.64
C PRO A 131 -18.53 12.00 -0.73
N ASN A 132 -18.12 10.75 -0.90
CA ASN A 132 -16.94 10.18 -0.24
C ASN A 132 -15.76 10.05 -1.24
N PRO A 133 -14.68 10.83 -1.08
CA PRO A 133 -13.54 10.81 -2.01
C PRO A 133 -12.70 9.53 -1.87
N ASP A 134 -12.65 8.91 -0.70
CA ASP A 134 -11.83 7.72 -0.44
C ASP A 134 -12.35 6.50 -1.18
N VAL A 135 -13.68 6.35 -1.25
CA VAL A 135 -14.32 5.29 -2.03
C VAL A 135 -14.01 5.45 -3.51
N ALA A 136 -14.11 6.68 -4.04
CA ALA A 136 -13.76 6.98 -5.42
C ALA A 136 -12.26 6.74 -5.68
N CYS A 137 -11.38 7.21 -4.79
CA CYS A 137 -9.93 7.04 -4.88
C CYS A 137 -9.52 5.56 -4.86
N ASN A 138 -10.07 4.76 -3.94
CA ASN A 138 -9.77 3.33 -3.89
C ASN A 138 -10.21 2.63 -5.19
N THR A 139 -11.43 2.93 -5.66
CA THR A 139 -12.01 2.28 -6.84
C THR A 139 -11.36 2.72 -8.15
N LYS A 140 -10.96 3.98 -8.27
CA LYS A 140 -10.50 4.58 -9.54
C LYS A 140 -8.98 4.74 -9.63
N ILE A 141 -8.30 4.92 -8.49
CA ILE A 141 -6.89 5.30 -8.44
C ILE A 141 -6.03 4.19 -7.86
N LYS A 142 -6.40 3.62 -6.69
CA LYS A 142 -5.58 2.58 -6.04
C LYS A 142 -5.78 1.19 -6.65
N PHE A 143 -7.01 0.89 -7.08
CA PHE A 143 -7.42 -0.43 -7.58
C PHE A 143 -8.18 -0.36 -8.91
N GLY A 144 -8.12 0.77 -9.61
CA GLY A 144 -8.80 0.96 -10.89
C GLY A 144 -8.30 0.02 -11.98
N ASP A 145 -8.89 0.12 -13.17
CA ASP A 145 -8.67 -0.78 -14.29
C ASP A 145 -7.25 -0.62 -14.87
N PHE A 146 -6.26 -1.34 -14.32
CA PHE A 146 -4.91 -1.48 -14.85
C PHE A 146 -4.47 -2.94 -15.00
#